data_AF-A0A235HXI2-F1
#
_entry.id   AF-A0A235HXI2-F1
#
_cell.length_a   1.000
_cell.length_b   1.000
_cell.length_c   1.000
_cell.angle_alpha   90.00
_cell.angle_beta   90.00
_cell.angle_gamma   90.00
#
_symmetry.space_group_name_H-M   'P 1'
#
loop_
_entity.id
_entity.type
_entity.pdbx_description
1 polymer ?
#
loop_
_entity_poly.entity_id
_entity_poly.type
_entity_poly.pdbx_seq_one_letter_code
_entity_poly.pdbx_strand_id
1 'polypeptide(L)'
;MPDELPVDPFWLRLCAKYSEAEIAEIEQYLTKWDASTYTSVAHSVIDHALRKNIDALKYLRKAHNFNKKGAMRVPKAGYRGDGAAVYRKGNEYIIVRPDSFGIEKIVTYGVNDE
;
A
#
# COMPACT_ATOMS: atom_id res chain seq x y z
N MET A 1 22.95 7.99 20.09
CA MET A 1 22.98 6.74 19.29
C MET A 1 21.78 6.86 18.36
N PRO A 2 21.94 7.04 17.05
CA PRO A 2 20.79 6.93 16.18
C PRO A 2 20.44 5.45 16.12
N ASP A 3 19.25 5.09 16.59
CA ASP A 3 18.61 3.80 16.34
C ASP A 3 18.58 3.58 14.82
N GLU A 4 19.59 2.91 14.29
CA GLU A 4 19.49 2.21 13.01
C GLU A 4 18.43 1.13 13.19
N LEU A 5 17.17 1.52 12.96
CA LEU A 5 16.10 0.57 12.72
C LEU A 5 16.64 -0.42 11.69
N PRO A 6 16.59 -1.74 11.95
CA PRO A 6 17.14 -2.74 11.05
C PRO A 6 16.52 -2.50 9.69
N VAL A 7 17.35 -2.06 8.73
CA VAL A 7 16.88 -1.72 7.39
C VAL A 7 16.16 -2.96 6.86
N ASP A 8 14.85 -2.84 6.67
CA ASP A 8 14.03 -3.98 6.28
C ASP A 8 14.67 -4.68 5.08
N PRO A 9 14.93 -6.00 5.14
CA PRO A 9 15.59 -6.69 4.04
C PRO A 9 14.77 -6.60 2.73
N PHE A 10 13.44 -6.45 2.88
CA PHE A 10 12.53 -6.18 1.78
C PHE A 10 12.67 -4.76 1.23
N TRP A 11 12.93 -3.77 2.09
CA TRP A 11 13.22 -2.39 1.66
C TRP A 11 14.50 -2.32 0.86
N LEU A 12 15.58 -2.96 1.32
CA LEU A 12 16.84 -3.08 0.57
C LEU A 12 16.61 -3.72 -0.80
N ARG A 13 15.82 -4.79 -0.85
CA ARG A 13 15.50 -5.49 -2.11
C ARG A 13 14.63 -4.65 -3.06
N LEU A 14 13.72 -3.85 -2.51
CA LEU A 14 12.91 -2.90 -3.26
C LEU A 14 13.81 -1.80 -3.84
N CYS A 15 14.60 -1.14 -2.99
CA CYS A 15 15.51 -0.07 -3.38
C CYS A 15 16.57 -0.52 -4.37
N ALA A 16 17.08 -1.75 -4.26
CA ALA A 16 18.07 -2.29 -5.19
C ALA A 16 17.60 -2.34 -6.66
N LYS A 17 16.28 -2.24 -6.90
CA LYS A 17 15.70 -2.20 -8.26
C LYS A 17 15.42 -0.78 -8.78
N TYR A 18 15.56 0.24 -7.95
CA TYR A 18 15.10 1.60 -8.24
C TYR A 18 16.20 2.64 -8.02
N SER A 19 16.12 3.78 -8.69
CA SER A 19 17.05 4.89 -8.52
C SER A 19 16.75 5.67 -7.24
N GLU A 20 17.69 6.47 -6.72
CA GLU A 20 17.49 7.29 -5.51
C GLU A 20 16.23 8.17 -5.57
N ALA A 21 15.92 8.75 -6.75
CA ALA A 21 14.70 9.52 -6.95
C ALA A 21 13.42 8.69 -6.79
N GLU A 22 13.41 7.47 -7.34
CA GLU A 22 12.28 6.54 -7.23
C GLU A 22 12.15 6.02 -5.79
N ILE A 23 13.28 5.76 -5.10
CA ILE A 23 13.29 5.35 -3.70
C ILE A 23 12.63 6.42 -2.83
N ALA A 24 12.93 7.70 -3.05
CA ALA A 24 12.29 8.81 -2.35
C ALA A 24 10.76 8.86 -2.61
N GLU A 25 10.31 8.60 -3.85
CA GLU A 25 8.88 8.48 -4.16
C GLU A 25 8.23 7.29 -3.44
N ILE A 26 8.90 6.14 -3.44
CA ILE A 26 8.43 4.94 -2.76
C ILE A 26 8.31 5.18 -1.26
N GLU A 27 9.31 5.80 -0.64
CA GLU A 27 9.28 6.13 0.80
C GLU A 27 8.07 7.01 1.14
N GLN A 28 7.85 8.07 0.35
CA GLN A 28 6.67 8.91 0.48
C GLN A 28 5.36 8.14 0.29
N TYR A 29 5.33 7.14 -0.60
CA TYR A 29 4.16 6.28 -0.74
C TYR A 29 4.00 5.34 0.44
N LEU A 30 5.07 4.71 0.92
CA LEU A 30 5.02 3.77 2.05
C LEU A 30 4.52 4.42 3.34
N THR A 31 4.78 5.70 3.58
CA THR A 31 4.21 6.42 4.74
C THR A 31 2.68 6.45 4.74
N LYS A 32 2.05 6.35 3.57
CA LYS A 32 0.59 6.27 3.38
C LYS A 32 0.07 4.83 3.38
N TRP A 33 0.95 3.85 3.51
CA TRP A 33 0.62 2.44 3.47
C TRP A 33 0.77 1.78 4.84
N ASP A 34 0.08 0.66 5.02
CA ASP A 34 0.11 -0.14 6.22
C ASP A 34 0.57 -1.57 5.90
N ALA A 35 1.44 -2.12 6.75
CA ALA A 35 1.96 -3.47 6.58
C ALA A 35 0.89 -4.54 6.86
N SER A 36 -0.18 -4.18 7.59
CA SER A 36 -1.28 -5.07 7.99
C SER A 36 -0.78 -6.29 8.75
N THR A 37 -0.66 -7.45 8.09
CA THR A 37 -0.20 -8.71 8.68
C THR A 37 1.22 -9.08 8.25
N TYR A 38 1.81 -8.32 7.33
CA TYR A 38 3.18 -8.52 6.86
C TYR A 38 4.17 -7.91 7.84
N THR A 39 5.40 -8.42 7.81
CA THR A 39 6.53 -7.91 8.60
C THR A 39 6.77 -6.42 8.38
N SER A 40 6.63 -5.95 7.14
CA SER A 40 6.90 -4.56 6.76
C SER A 40 6.09 -4.16 5.53
N VAL A 41 5.88 -2.86 5.34
CA VAL A 41 5.11 -2.34 4.20
C VAL A 41 5.79 -2.72 2.87
N ALA A 42 7.13 -2.65 2.81
CA ALA A 42 7.89 -3.10 1.64
C ALA A 42 7.64 -4.59 1.31
N HIS A 43 7.52 -5.44 2.34
CA HIS A 43 7.20 -6.86 2.14
C HIS A 43 5.79 -7.03 1.54
N SER A 44 4.79 -6.34 2.11
CA SER A 44 3.42 -6.34 1.57
C SER A 44 3.38 -5.90 0.11
N VAL A 45 4.05 -4.79 -0.22
CA VAL A 45 4.11 -4.25 -1.58
C VAL A 45 4.80 -5.22 -2.53
N ILE A 46 5.94 -5.80 -2.15
CA ILE A 46 6.67 -6.77 -2.99
C ILE A 46 5.83 -8.01 -3.23
N ASP A 47 5.19 -8.57 -2.20
CA ASP A 47 4.36 -9.77 -2.34
C ASP A 47 3.16 -9.49 -3.26
N HIS A 48 2.45 -8.38 -3.06
CA HIS A 48 1.32 -8.00 -3.90
C HIS A 48 1.73 -7.68 -5.34
N ALA A 49 2.85 -6.99 -5.54
CA ALA A 49 3.44 -6.70 -6.84
C ALA A 49 3.81 -8.00 -7.58
N LEU A 50 4.48 -8.93 -6.90
CA LEU A 50 4.84 -10.24 -7.45
C LEU A 50 3.62 -11.08 -7.82
N ARG A 51 2.62 -11.19 -6.94
CA ARG A 51 1.39 -11.95 -7.22
C ARG A 51 0.62 -11.42 -8.42
N LYS A 52 0.66 -10.10 -8.65
CA LYS A 52 0.00 -9.45 -9.78
C LYS A 52 0.90 -9.33 -11.01
N ASN A 53 2.16 -9.74 -10.92
CA ASN A 53 3.17 -9.57 -11.97
C ASN A 53 3.31 -8.09 -12.44
N ILE A 54 3.23 -7.16 -11.49
CA ILE A 54 3.34 -5.71 -11.75
C ILE A 54 4.54 -5.17 -10.95
N ASP A 55 5.28 -4.20 -11.49
CA ASP A 55 6.33 -3.52 -10.74
C ASP A 55 5.81 -2.84 -9.47
N ALA A 56 6.56 -2.96 -8.37
CA ALA A 56 6.19 -2.39 -7.08
C ALA A 56 5.99 -0.86 -7.14
N LEU A 57 6.88 -0.13 -7.81
CA LEU A 57 6.72 1.32 -8.02
C LEU A 57 5.44 1.63 -8.83
N LYS A 58 5.19 0.89 -9.92
CA LYS A 58 4.00 1.09 -10.76
C LYS A 58 2.72 0.79 -9.98
N TYR A 59 2.77 -0.22 -9.12
CA TYR A 59 1.69 -0.60 -8.21
C TYR A 59 1.42 0.49 -7.17
N LEU A 60 2.46 1.01 -6.51
CA LEU A 60 2.37 2.13 -5.57
C LEU A 60 1.82 3.39 -6.25
N ARG A 61 2.32 3.73 -7.44
CA ARG A 61 1.87 4.90 -8.21
C ARG A 61 0.41 4.79 -8.61
N LYS A 62 -0.06 3.61 -9.03
CA LYS A 62 -1.47 3.36 -9.32
C LYS A 62 -2.35 3.53 -8.08
N ALA A 63 -1.93 2.97 -6.94
CA ALA A 63 -2.63 3.13 -5.68
C ALA A 63 -2.68 4.60 -5.22
N HIS A 64 -1.59 5.34 -5.42
CA HIS A 64 -1.53 6.76 -5.10
C HIS A 64 -2.43 7.61 -6.01
N ASN A 65 -2.47 7.27 -7.30
CA ASN A 65 -3.35 7.92 -8.28
C ASN A 65 -4.83 7.52 -8.13
N PHE A 66 -5.13 6.50 -7.30
CA PHE A 66 -6.49 6.08 -7.04
C PHE A 66 -7.27 7.21 -6.35
N ASN A 67 -8.14 7.85 -7.12
CA ASN A 67 -8.93 8.95 -6.61
C ASN A 67 -10.16 8.40 -5.85
N LYS A 68 -10.12 8.50 -4.52
CA LYS A 68 -11.21 8.14 -3.60
C LYS A 68 -12.52 8.90 -3.88
N LYS A 69 -12.46 10.04 -4.57
CA LYS A 69 -13.66 10.82 -4.95
C LYS A 69 -14.52 10.02 -5.93
N GLY A 70 -15.72 9.67 -5.47
CA GLY A 70 -16.67 8.82 -6.20
C GLY A 70 -16.41 7.31 -6.09
N ALA A 71 -15.44 6.88 -5.28
CA ALA A 71 -15.24 5.46 -4.99
C ALA A 71 -16.31 4.97 -4.00
N MET A 72 -16.86 3.79 -4.26
CA MET A 72 -17.80 3.11 -3.38
C MET A 72 -17.03 2.48 -2.21
N ARG A 73 -17.23 3.05 -1.02
CA ARG A 73 -16.67 2.54 0.24
C ARG A 73 -17.49 1.35 0.74
N VAL A 74 -16.82 0.25 1.06
CA VAL A 74 -17.39 -1.00 1.57
C VAL A 74 -16.59 -1.44 2.78
N PRO A 75 -17.15 -1.40 4.00
CA PRO A 75 -18.55 -1.15 4.33
C PRO A 75 -18.90 0.35 4.21
N LYS A 76 -20.18 0.67 3.94
CA LYS A 76 -20.63 2.06 3.72
C LYS A 76 -20.32 2.97 4.92
N ALA A 77 -20.37 2.41 6.13
CA ALA A 77 -19.99 3.07 7.37
C ALA A 77 -19.14 2.12 8.23
N GLY A 78 -18.24 2.66 9.04
CA GLY A 78 -17.35 1.88 9.90
C GLY A 78 -16.27 1.11 9.13
N TYR A 79 -15.81 0.02 9.71
CA TYR A 79 -14.81 -0.89 9.16
C TYR A 79 -15.36 -2.32 9.16
N ARG A 80 -14.77 -3.22 8.36
CA ARG A 80 -15.09 -4.66 8.44
C ARG A 80 -14.68 -5.19 9.82
N GLY A 81 -15.11 -6.42 10.16
CA GLY A 81 -14.69 -7.09 11.40
C GLY A 81 -13.16 -7.20 11.57
N ASP A 82 -12.41 -7.11 10.46
CA ASP A 82 -10.95 -7.11 10.40
C ASP A 82 -10.32 -5.69 10.48
N GLY A 83 -11.13 -4.65 10.73
CA GLY A 83 -10.69 -3.26 10.78
C GLY A 83 -10.41 -2.62 9.40
N ALA A 84 -10.58 -3.34 8.29
CA ALA A 84 -10.33 -2.81 6.95
C ALA A 84 -11.58 -2.19 6.30
N ALA A 85 -11.38 -1.20 5.43
CA ALA A 85 -12.38 -0.63 4.52
C ALA A 85 -11.88 -0.74 3.07
N VAL A 86 -12.78 -1.08 2.14
CA VAL A 86 -12.46 -1.21 0.72
C VAL A 86 -13.09 -0.06 -0.04
N TYR A 87 -12.31 0.69 -0.79
CA TYR A 87 -12.80 1.69 -1.73
C TYR A 87 -12.71 1.11 -3.13
N ARG A 88 -13.85 0.90 -3.79
CA ARG A 88 -13.92 0.39 -5.16
C ARG A 88 -14.34 1.50 -6.11
N LYS A 89 -13.67 1.63 -7.25
CA LYS A 89 -14.01 2.61 -8.27
C LYS A 89 -13.86 1.98 -9.65
N GLY A 90 -14.99 1.73 -10.30
CA GLY A 90 -15.01 0.99 -11.57
C GLY A 90 -14.34 -0.37 -11.39
N ASN A 91 -13.28 -0.60 -12.16
CA ASN A 91 -12.54 -1.85 -12.13
C ASN A 91 -11.39 -1.88 -11.09
N GLU A 92 -11.13 -0.78 -10.41
CA GLU A 92 -10.02 -0.66 -9.46
C GLU A 92 -10.53 -0.65 -8.01
N TYR A 93 -9.71 -1.08 -7.07
CA TYR A 93 -10.01 -1.00 -5.65
C TYR A 93 -8.76 -0.79 -4.81
N ILE A 94 -8.92 -0.05 -3.71
CA ILE A 94 -7.94 0.00 -2.63
C ILE A 94 -8.57 -0.53 -1.35
N ILE A 95 -7.78 -1.22 -0.56
CA ILE A 95 -8.11 -1.62 0.81
C ILE A 95 -7.31 -0.69 1.70
N VAL A 96 -7.98 -0.05 2.63
CA VAL A 96 -7.37 0.80 3.65
C VAL A 96 -7.70 0.28 5.04
N ARG A 97 -6.83 0.54 5.99
CA ARG A 97 -7.03 0.24 7.41
C ARG A 97 -6.73 1.50 8.22
N PRO A 98 -7.53 1.85 9.23
CA PRO A 98 -7.22 2.95 10.12
C PRO A 98 -6.04 2.54 11.01
N ASP A 99 -5.07 3.44 11.12
CA ASP A 99 -4.01 3.35 12.12
C ASP A 99 -4.57 3.64 13.53
N SER A 100 -3.76 3.48 14.58
CA SER A 100 -4.13 3.78 15.98
C SER A 100 -4.60 5.24 16.17
N PHE A 101 -4.17 6.14 15.28
CA PHE A 101 -4.60 7.54 15.24
C PHE A 101 -5.85 7.80 14.39
N GLY A 102 -6.49 6.77 13.84
CA GLY A 102 -7.66 6.89 12.96
C GLY A 102 -7.34 7.32 11.52
N ILE A 103 -6.06 7.34 11.14
CA ILE A 103 -5.61 7.71 9.79
C ILE A 103 -5.73 6.49 8.88
N GLU A 104 -6.52 6.60 7.81
CA GLU A 104 -6.66 5.52 6.83
C GLU A 104 -5.38 5.35 6.01
N LYS A 105 -4.69 4.22 6.22
CA LYS A 105 -3.51 3.81 5.46
C LYS A 105 -3.86 2.72 4.45
N ILE A 106 -3.23 2.75 3.29
CA ILE A 106 -3.45 1.77 2.21
C ILE A 106 -2.77 0.46 2.54
N VAL A 107 -3.52 -0.63 2.61
CA VAL A 107 -2.99 -1.98 2.83
C VAL A 107 -2.70 -2.66 1.50
N THR A 108 -3.60 -2.48 0.53
CA THR A 108 -3.54 -3.18 -0.76
C THR A 108 -4.23 -2.35 -1.81
N TYR A 109 -3.68 -2.33 -3.02
CA TYR A 109 -4.37 -1.92 -4.24
C TYR A 109 -4.61 -3.13 -5.16
N GLY A 110 -5.68 -3.10 -5.92
CA GLY A 110 -5.97 -4.10 -6.92
C GLY A 110 -6.83 -3.54 -8.03
N VAL A 111 -6.75 -4.22 -9.16
CA VAL A 111 -7.75 -4.14 -10.21
C VAL A 111 -8.48 -5.48 -10.20
N ASN A 112 -9.81 -5.45 -10.28
CA ASN A 112 -10.50 -6.64 -10.76
C ASN A 112 -10.13 -6.74 -12.25
N ASP A 113 -9.78 -7.92 -12.72
CA ASP A 113 -9.74 -8.18 -14.16
C ASP A 113 -11.12 -8.78 -14.45
N GLU A 114 -11.86 -8.23 -15.42
CA GLU A 114 -13.18 -8.76 -15.84
C GLU A 114 -13.04 -10.12 -16.51
#